data_AF-A0AAC8TGB6-F1
#
_entry.id   AF-A0AAC8TGB6-F1
#
_cell.length_a   1.000
_cell.length_b   1.000
_cell.length_c   1.000
_cell.angle_alpha   90.00
_cell.angle_beta   90.00
_cell.angle_gamma   90.00
#
_symmetry.space_group_name_H-M   'P 1'
#
loop_
_entity.id
_entity.type
_entity.pdbx_description
1 polymer ?
#
loop_
_entity_poly.entity_id
_entity_poly.type
_entity_poly.pdbx_seq_one_letter_code
_entity_poly.pdbx_strand_id
1 'polypeptide(L)'
;MREARIAVFEDRLILDAQPPVEDKVLIELAKHCAGPLPEALLALWRTAFGGHLSYDLRARFGEHESSLSFRELFFPENGGYRDLWGWIEHEESLARDAAKERGEAWPGVLKALPFGGFEYLERLYAIVTPGREHGSVHVWSEGLPPGWVFHLNEDSVTRLANDVRELFRMLVLEEDPFESDGNATGVEMLEALDELAELGTAGRTASEKLAQLVRASILDWRAAVADGSIEERPLLRRLALERAARTDDVELLTRLDSLGCNLFEKLRGNAGVLEHALAARALKVARVLLDRGAPAVGALRHGAHAVDPELARELLKRGATVDEGVIMAALNAGHVDTALVLVDALGHTPRSLGLAVCARQAALDLDQSAKRIEAGTLVSNVPSADYRSKAARLYDFANRVDPTLRR
;
A
#
# COMPACT_ATOMS: atom_id res chain seq x y z
N MET A 1 -14.15 -4.38 27.93
CA MET A 1 -14.00 -3.10 27.19
C MET A 1 -12.92 -2.24 27.81
N ARG A 2 -13.12 -1.58 28.97
CA ARG A 2 -12.06 -0.74 29.58
C ARG A 2 -10.81 -1.52 29.99
N GLU A 3 -10.98 -2.69 30.61
CA GLU A 3 -9.86 -3.57 30.99
C GLU A 3 -9.12 -4.15 29.78
N ALA A 4 -9.83 -4.40 28.67
CA ALA A 4 -9.26 -4.87 27.40
C ALA A 4 -8.83 -3.73 26.48
N ARG A 5 -8.97 -2.45 26.91
CA ARG A 5 -8.64 -1.25 26.12
C ARG A 5 -9.24 -1.27 24.70
N ILE A 6 -10.50 -1.69 24.57
CA ILE A 6 -11.25 -1.64 23.30
C ILE A 6 -12.32 -0.56 23.41
N ALA A 7 -12.37 0.32 22.41
CA ALA A 7 -13.46 1.26 22.18
C ALA A 7 -14.17 0.97 20.85
N VAL A 8 -15.39 1.46 20.69
CA VAL A 8 -16.15 1.36 19.44
C VAL A 8 -16.58 2.75 19.02
N PHE A 9 -16.27 3.14 17.78
CA PHE A 9 -16.67 4.41 17.18
C PHE A 9 -17.18 4.15 15.76
N GLU A 10 -18.42 4.56 15.46
CA GLU A 10 -19.09 4.32 14.18
C GLU A 10 -19.00 2.85 13.71
N ASP A 11 -19.30 1.92 14.62
CA ASP A 11 -19.25 0.46 14.39
C ASP A 11 -17.87 -0.09 13.99
N ARG A 12 -16.79 0.62 14.34
CA ARG A 12 -15.41 0.17 14.19
C ARG A 12 -14.71 0.08 15.53
N LEU A 13 -13.89 -0.95 15.67
CA LEU A 13 -13.08 -1.18 16.87
C LEU A 13 -11.84 -0.28 16.84
N ILE A 14 -11.53 0.30 18.00
CA ILE A 14 -10.26 0.95 18.29
C ILE A 14 -9.58 0.09 19.33
N LEU A 15 -8.44 -0.49 18.96
CA LEU A 15 -7.61 -1.33 19.82
C LEU A 15 -6.68 -0.44 20.65
N ASP A 16 -6.22 -0.93 21.80
CA ASP A 16 -5.38 -0.16 22.73
C ASP A 16 -5.90 1.26 23.00
N ALA A 17 -7.22 1.40 23.01
CA ALA A 17 -7.93 2.66 23.12
C ALA A 17 -7.49 3.40 24.38
N GLN A 18 -7.09 4.64 24.19
CA GLN A 18 -6.72 5.52 25.28
C GLN A 18 -7.97 6.10 25.96
N PRO A 19 -7.87 6.51 27.24
CA PRO A 19 -8.96 7.20 27.91
C PRO A 19 -9.46 8.40 27.10
N PRO A 20 -10.75 8.76 27.23
CA PRO A 20 -11.29 9.98 26.63
C PRO A 20 -10.47 11.23 26.98
N VAL A 21 -10.35 12.14 26.02
CA VAL A 21 -9.62 13.39 26.19
C VAL A 21 -10.21 14.26 27.31
N GLU A 22 -9.35 14.88 28.11
CA GLU A 22 -9.76 15.85 29.11
C GLU A 22 -10.01 17.24 28.51
N ASP A 23 -10.95 18.02 29.05
CA ASP A 23 -11.27 19.36 28.56
C ASP A 23 -10.06 20.31 28.57
N LYS A 24 -9.13 20.14 29.53
CA LYS A 24 -7.89 20.93 29.57
C LYS A 24 -7.04 20.73 28.31
N VAL A 25 -6.97 19.50 27.81
CA VAL A 25 -6.20 19.15 26.61
C VAL A 25 -6.88 19.70 25.36
N LEU A 26 -8.21 19.63 25.30
CA LEU A 26 -9.00 20.25 24.22
C LEU A 26 -8.79 21.76 24.14
N ILE A 27 -8.75 22.45 25.29
CA ILE A 27 -8.47 23.89 25.35
C ILE A 27 -7.06 24.21 24.83
N GLU A 28 -6.06 23.40 25.18
CA GLU A 28 -4.69 23.58 24.65
C GLU A 28 -4.64 23.32 23.14
N LEU A 29 -5.21 22.22 22.65
CA LEU A 29 -5.27 21.91 21.21
C LEU A 29 -5.94 23.02 20.39
N ALA A 30 -7.01 23.62 20.92
CA ALA A 30 -7.71 24.71 20.26
C ALA A 30 -6.82 25.95 20.02
N LYS A 31 -5.79 26.18 20.84
CA LYS A 31 -4.85 27.31 20.66
C LYS A 31 -4.01 27.19 19.39
N HIS A 32 -3.79 25.97 18.91
CA HIS A 32 -3.04 25.69 17.68
C HIS A 32 -3.91 25.77 16.43
N CYS A 33 -5.23 25.90 16.56
CA CYS A 33 -6.17 25.78 15.44
C CYS A 33 -6.64 27.15 14.93
N ALA A 34 -6.74 27.31 13.61
CA ALA A 34 -7.29 28.52 12.97
C ALA A 34 -8.81 28.71 13.20
N GLY A 35 -9.49 27.74 13.79
CA GLY A 35 -10.91 27.74 14.10
C GLY A 35 -11.25 26.74 15.22
N PRO A 36 -12.53 26.57 15.56
CA PRO A 36 -12.94 25.63 16.59
C PRO A 36 -12.57 24.18 16.21
N LEU A 37 -12.44 23.29 17.19
CA LEU A 37 -12.27 21.87 16.91
C LEU A 37 -13.55 21.28 16.31
N PRO A 38 -13.48 20.51 15.20
CA PRO A 38 -14.66 19.91 14.58
C PRO A 38 -15.40 18.94 15.51
N GLU A 39 -16.73 18.96 15.48
CA GLU A 39 -17.57 18.14 16.37
C GLU A 39 -17.30 16.63 16.23
N ALA A 40 -17.12 16.14 15.01
CA ALA A 40 -16.83 14.72 14.76
C ALA A 40 -15.47 14.29 15.35
N LEU A 41 -14.46 15.17 15.31
CA LEU A 41 -13.15 14.92 15.93
C LEU A 41 -13.25 14.91 17.45
N LEU A 42 -14.01 15.86 18.03
CA LEU A 42 -14.29 15.88 19.47
C LEU A 42 -15.01 14.60 19.92
N ALA A 43 -15.96 14.11 19.14
CA ALA A 43 -16.68 12.87 19.44
C ALA A 43 -15.76 11.64 19.42
N LEU A 44 -14.84 11.56 18.45
CA LEU A 44 -13.81 10.53 18.42
C LEU A 44 -12.95 10.59 19.69
N TRP A 45 -12.37 11.75 19.99
CA TRP A 45 -11.48 11.90 21.15
C TRP A 45 -12.17 11.73 22.50
N ARG A 46 -13.47 12.00 22.59
CA ARG A 46 -14.29 11.67 23.78
C ARG A 46 -14.66 10.19 23.87
N THR A 47 -14.49 9.44 22.78
CA THR A 47 -14.66 7.98 22.76
C THR A 47 -13.34 7.28 23.05
N ALA A 48 -12.27 7.67 22.33
CA ALA A 48 -10.90 7.21 22.51
C ALA A 48 -9.93 8.30 22.03
N PHE A 49 -9.08 8.82 22.92
CA PHE A 49 -8.07 9.82 22.58
C PHE A 49 -6.75 9.14 22.20
N GLY A 50 -6.79 8.34 21.14
CA GLY A 50 -5.68 7.49 20.74
C GLY A 50 -6.05 6.01 20.69
N GLY A 51 -5.19 5.22 20.07
CA GLY A 51 -5.37 3.78 19.87
C GLY A 51 -4.93 3.34 18.49
N HIS A 52 -5.07 2.04 18.24
CA HIS A 52 -4.67 1.37 17.02
C HIS A 52 -5.88 0.93 16.19
N LEU A 53 -5.71 0.91 14.87
CA LEU A 53 -6.70 0.50 13.89
C LEU A 53 -6.13 -0.61 13.00
N SER A 54 -6.85 -1.72 12.91
CA SER A 54 -6.49 -2.85 12.02
C SER A 54 -7.56 -3.03 10.94
N TYR A 55 -7.76 -1.98 10.13
CA TYR A 55 -8.70 -1.93 9.01
C TYR A 55 -8.01 -1.52 7.71
N ASP A 56 -8.59 -1.90 6.58
CA ASP A 56 -8.21 -1.41 5.27
C ASP A 56 -8.93 -0.09 4.98
N LEU A 57 -8.20 0.83 4.34
CA LEU A 57 -8.71 2.12 3.91
C LEU A 57 -8.17 2.41 2.51
N ARG A 58 -9.03 2.88 1.61
CA ARG A 58 -8.64 3.32 0.26
C ARG A 58 -8.84 4.81 0.10
N ALA A 59 -7.91 5.47 -0.59
CA ALA A 59 -8.01 6.85 -0.99
C ALA A 59 -7.75 7.01 -2.49
N ARG A 60 -8.45 7.96 -3.10
CA ARG A 60 -8.28 8.29 -4.51
C ARG A 60 -7.54 9.61 -4.67
N PHE A 61 -6.38 9.55 -5.32
CA PHE A 61 -5.54 10.68 -5.69
C PHE A 61 -5.63 10.87 -7.22
N GLY A 62 -6.59 11.68 -7.65
CA GLY A 62 -6.94 11.80 -9.08
C GLY A 62 -7.47 10.47 -9.65
N GLU A 63 -6.73 9.88 -10.58
CA GLU A 63 -7.06 8.57 -11.20
C GLU A 63 -6.39 7.38 -10.49
N HIS A 64 -5.62 7.64 -9.42
CA HIS A 64 -4.85 6.63 -8.70
C HIS A 64 -5.59 6.20 -7.42
N GLU A 65 -5.87 4.91 -7.27
CA GLU A 65 -6.49 4.33 -6.07
C GLU A 65 -5.42 3.72 -5.16
N SER A 66 -5.10 4.36 -4.05
CA SER A 66 -4.08 3.88 -3.10
C SER A 66 -4.74 3.23 -1.89
N SER A 67 -4.17 2.12 -1.43
CA SER A 67 -4.38 1.64 -0.07
C SER A 67 -3.63 2.56 0.89
N LEU A 68 -4.25 2.85 2.03
CA LEU A 68 -3.68 3.64 3.11
C LEU A 68 -3.45 2.76 4.34
N SER A 69 -2.32 2.97 4.98
CA SER A 69 -1.93 2.40 6.26
C SER A 69 -2.47 3.24 7.41
N PHE A 70 -3.78 3.50 7.50
CA PHE A 70 -4.31 4.23 8.67
C PHE A 70 -4.35 3.33 9.91
N ARG A 71 -3.23 3.27 10.64
CA ARG A 71 -2.99 2.34 11.75
C ARG A 71 -3.08 2.98 13.12
N GLU A 72 -2.92 4.29 13.21
CA GLU A 72 -2.77 4.97 14.50
C GLU A 72 -3.62 6.22 14.60
N LEU A 73 -4.28 6.39 15.74
CA LEU A 73 -4.83 7.67 16.18
C LEU A 73 -3.78 8.37 17.04
N PHE A 74 -3.36 9.58 16.65
CA PHE A 74 -2.32 10.30 17.36
C PHE A 74 -2.80 10.76 18.74
N PHE A 75 -1.99 10.49 19.77
CA PHE A 75 -2.20 10.95 21.14
C PHE A 75 -0.86 11.29 21.80
N PRO A 76 -0.84 12.04 22.92
CA PRO A 76 0.39 12.41 23.62
C PRO A 76 1.13 11.20 24.19
N GLU A 77 2.46 11.26 24.23
CA GLU A 77 3.32 10.21 24.81
C GLU A 77 3.15 8.83 24.17
N ASN A 78 2.57 8.81 22.97
CA ASN A 78 2.54 7.63 22.14
C ASN A 78 3.98 7.35 21.67
N GLY A 79 4.62 6.30 22.18
CA GLY A 79 6.03 5.97 21.92
C GLY A 79 6.39 5.62 20.46
N GLY A 80 5.53 5.98 19.50
CA GLY A 80 5.76 5.89 18.06
C GLY A 80 6.68 6.99 17.51
N TYR A 81 6.64 7.20 16.19
CA TYR A 81 7.57 8.12 15.50
C TYR A 81 7.46 9.57 16.00
N ARG A 82 6.23 10.07 16.09
CA ARG A 82 5.86 11.33 16.74
C ARG A 82 4.50 11.15 17.39
N ASP A 83 4.37 11.69 18.59
CA ASP A 83 3.08 11.79 19.27
C ASP A 83 2.26 12.96 18.68
N LEU A 84 1.04 13.19 19.18
CA LEU A 84 0.18 14.26 18.68
C LEU A 84 0.86 15.64 18.71
N TRP A 85 1.58 15.97 19.79
CA TRP A 85 2.25 17.26 19.94
C TRP A 85 3.45 17.39 19.01
N GLY A 86 4.24 16.33 18.87
CA GLY A 86 5.36 16.27 17.94
C GLY A 86 4.93 16.41 16.48
N TRP A 87 3.72 15.95 16.12
CA TRP A 87 3.12 16.23 14.81
C TRP A 87 2.65 17.67 14.68
N ILE A 88 1.98 18.23 15.68
CA ILE A 88 1.57 19.65 15.67
C ILE A 88 2.81 20.56 15.49
N GLU A 89 3.86 20.36 16.27
CA GLU A 89 5.11 21.12 16.16
C GLU A 89 5.76 20.99 14.77
N HIS A 90 5.74 19.77 14.21
CA HIS A 90 6.22 19.52 12.85
C HIS A 90 5.44 20.33 11.81
N GLU A 91 4.11 20.26 11.85
CA GLU A 91 3.23 20.98 10.92
C GLU A 91 3.35 22.50 11.07
N GLU A 92 3.54 23.00 12.29
CA GLU A 92 3.81 24.42 12.54
C GLU A 92 5.14 24.88 11.93
N SER A 93 6.18 24.05 12.01
CA SER A 93 7.46 24.32 11.35
C SER A 93 7.27 24.39 9.83
N LEU A 94 6.61 23.39 9.24
CA LEU A 94 6.34 23.36 7.79
C LEU A 94 5.51 24.57 7.34
N ALA A 95 4.47 24.93 8.08
CA ALA A 95 3.61 26.07 7.76
C ALA A 95 4.39 27.40 7.83
N ARG A 96 5.31 27.53 8.79
CA ARG A 96 6.19 28.69 8.94
C ARG A 96 7.18 28.80 7.80
N ASP A 97 7.84 27.70 7.44
CA ASP A 97 8.80 27.66 6.35
C ASP A 97 8.11 27.97 5.00
N ALA A 98 6.96 27.38 4.75
CA ALA A 98 6.18 27.64 3.55
C ALA A 98 5.69 29.11 3.47
N ALA A 99 5.32 29.73 4.60
CA ALA A 99 4.98 31.16 4.62
C ALA A 99 6.19 32.03 4.33
N LYS A 100 7.35 31.71 4.92
CA LYS A 100 8.62 32.39 4.65
C LYS A 100 9.01 32.31 3.18
N GLU A 101 8.88 31.14 2.55
CA GLU A 101 9.14 30.93 1.13
C GLU A 101 8.21 31.76 0.23
N ARG A 102 6.95 31.96 0.64
CA ARG A 102 6.00 32.85 -0.05
C ARG A 102 6.18 34.34 0.27
N GLY A 103 7.06 34.71 1.20
CA GLY A 103 7.22 36.09 1.67
C GLY A 103 6.05 36.59 2.54
N GLU A 104 5.31 35.68 3.16
CA GLU A 104 4.14 35.97 4.00
C GLU A 104 4.46 35.77 5.49
N ALA A 105 3.77 36.51 6.36
CA ALA A 105 3.79 36.23 7.80
C ALA A 105 2.87 35.06 8.12
N TRP A 106 3.40 34.02 8.77
CA TRP A 106 2.57 32.91 9.25
C TRP A 106 1.75 33.35 10.48
N PRO A 107 0.43 33.10 10.53
CA PRO A 107 -0.45 33.55 11.61
C PRO A 107 -0.27 32.83 12.95
N GLY A 108 0.64 31.86 13.06
CA GLY A 108 0.90 31.13 14.30
C GLY A 108 -0.13 30.04 14.64
N VAL A 109 -0.98 29.66 13.68
CA VAL A 109 -2.02 28.63 13.84
C VAL A 109 -2.08 27.73 12.61
N LEU A 110 -2.51 26.50 12.82
CA LEU A 110 -2.71 25.47 11.80
C LEU A 110 -4.09 25.59 11.15
N LYS A 111 -4.14 25.37 9.84
CA LYS A 111 -5.37 25.32 9.05
C LYS A 111 -6.02 23.93 9.04
N ALA A 112 -5.22 22.91 9.32
CA ALA A 112 -5.61 21.51 9.39
C ALA A 112 -4.83 20.86 10.55
N LEU A 113 -5.49 20.03 11.35
CA LEU A 113 -4.93 19.43 12.55
C LEU A 113 -4.68 17.93 12.30
N PRO A 114 -3.44 17.42 12.46
CA PRO A 114 -3.16 16.00 12.35
C PRO A 114 -3.83 15.24 13.49
N PHE A 115 -4.42 14.08 13.21
CA PHE A 115 -5.07 13.26 14.26
C PHE A 115 -4.85 11.76 14.10
N GLY A 116 -4.21 11.31 13.02
CA GLY A 116 -3.85 9.91 12.84
C GLY A 116 -3.10 9.68 11.54
N GLY A 117 -2.65 8.44 11.31
CA GLY A 117 -1.83 8.07 10.16
C GLY A 117 -1.00 6.83 10.43
N PHE A 118 0.18 6.77 9.78
CA PHE A 118 1.18 5.74 10.04
C PHE A 118 2.59 6.26 9.73
N GLU A 119 3.42 6.21 10.76
CA GLU A 119 4.81 6.66 10.74
C GLU A 119 4.95 8.01 10.02
N TYR A 120 5.91 8.14 9.12
CA TYR A 120 6.17 9.34 8.32
C TYR A 120 5.52 9.28 6.93
N LEU A 121 4.93 8.15 6.54
CA LEU A 121 4.43 7.91 5.18
C LEU A 121 3.05 8.51 4.93
N GLU A 122 2.17 8.49 5.94
CA GLU A 122 0.78 8.91 5.78
C GLU A 122 0.29 9.70 6.98
N ARG A 123 -0.44 10.79 6.71
CA ARG A 123 -1.03 11.65 7.75
C ARG A 123 -2.44 12.07 7.37
N LEU A 124 -3.37 11.86 8.31
CA LEU A 124 -4.75 12.29 8.23
C LEU A 124 -4.93 13.59 9.02
N TYR A 125 -5.64 14.53 8.42
CA TYR A 125 -5.89 15.85 8.95
C TYR A 125 -7.38 16.15 9.00
N ALA A 126 -7.83 16.76 10.08
CA ALA A 126 -9.13 17.41 10.15
C ALA A 126 -8.97 18.89 9.77
N ILE A 127 -9.76 19.39 8.83
CA ILE A 127 -9.75 20.81 8.47
C ILE A 127 -10.38 21.62 9.60
N VAL A 128 -9.58 22.48 10.25
CA VAL A 128 -10.02 23.31 11.38
C VAL A 128 -10.32 24.75 10.99
N THR A 129 -9.94 25.16 9.78
CA THR A 129 -10.27 26.48 9.25
C THR A 129 -11.79 26.64 9.14
N PRO A 130 -12.39 27.74 9.63
CA PRO A 130 -13.82 27.99 9.45
C PRO A 130 -14.18 28.11 7.98
N GLY A 131 -15.29 27.49 7.56
CA GLY A 131 -15.77 27.54 6.18
C GLY A 131 -16.45 26.25 5.76
N ARG A 132 -16.67 26.12 4.44
CA ARG A 132 -17.39 24.98 3.86
C ARG A 132 -16.70 23.63 4.09
N GLU A 133 -15.38 23.63 4.14
CA GLU A 133 -14.57 22.42 4.31
C GLU A 133 -14.31 22.10 5.79
N HIS A 134 -14.82 22.90 6.72
CA HIS A 134 -14.58 22.72 8.14
C HIS A 134 -15.06 21.34 8.60
N GLY A 135 -14.17 20.61 9.27
CA GLY A 135 -14.41 19.25 9.76
C GLY A 135 -14.11 18.13 8.75
N SER A 136 -13.92 18.45 7.47
CA SER A 136 -13.55 17.44 6.48
C SER A 136 -12.20 16.79 6.78
N VAL A 137 -12.05 15.55 6.33
CA VAL A 137 -10.81 14.78 6.51
C VAL A 137 -10.04 14.78 5.21
N HIS A 138 -8.77 15.17 5.30
CA HIS A 138 -7.81 15.10 4.22
C HIS A 138 -6.69 14.14 4.60
N VAL A 139 -6.09 13.52 3.59
CA VAL A 139 -4.93 12.65 3.78
C VAL A 139 -3.79 13.14 2.90
N TRP A 140 -2.60 13.20 3.48
CA TRP A 140 -1.33 13.32 2.77
C TRP A 140 -0.65 11.95 2.77
N SER A 141 -0.05 11.59 1.63
CA SER A 141 0.78 10.41 1.47
C SER A 141 2.10 10.81 0.83
N GLU A 142 3.20 10.29 1.36
CA GLU A 142 4.54 10.43 0.79
C GLU A 142 4.62 9.68 -0.54
N GLY A 143 5.33 10.27 -1.50
CA GLY A 143 5.70 9.61 -2.74
C GLY A 143 6.81 8.60 -2.52
N LEU A 144 6.53 7.31 -2.75
CA LEU A 144 7.55 6.27 -2.67
C LEU A 144 8.41 6.25 -3.94
N PRO A 145 9.69 5.79 -3.86
CA PRO A 145 10.54 5.68 -5.03
C PRO A 145 9.87 4.90 -6.19
N PRO A 146 10.14 5.22 -7.47
CA PRO A 146 9.45 4.63 -8.63
C PRO A 146 9.46 3.08 -8.74
N GLY A 147 10.35 2.41 -8.00
CA GLY A 147 10.41 0.96 -7.88
C GLY A 147 9.34 0.33 -6.96
N TRP A 148 8.65 1.15 -6.15
CA TRP A 148 7.51 0.73 -5.34
C TRP A 148 6.26 0.73 -6.20
N VAL A 149 6.00 -0.45 -6.75
CA VAL A 149 4.97 -0.68 -7.75
C VAL A 149 3.57 -0.61 -7.11
N PHE A 150 2.59 -0.04 -7.82
CA PHE A 150 1.21 0.21 -7.35
C PHE A 150 1.04 1.33 -6.31
N HIS A 151 2.12 1.90 -5.80
CA HIS A 151 2.08 3.03 -4.86
C HIS A 151 2.17 4.38 -5.58
N LEU A 152 1.83 5.45 -4.86
CA LEU A 152 2.14 6.82 -5.26
C LEU A 152 3.65 7.01 -5.34
N ASN A 153 4.11 7.73 -6.36
CA ASN A 153 5.53 8.05 -6.55
C ASN A 153 5.85 9.55 -6.39
N GLU A 154 4.88 10.31 -5.90
CA GLU A 154 5.02 11.73 -5.56
C GLU A 154 4.12 12.05 -4.36
N ASP A 155 4.56 13.03 -3.56
CA ASP A 155 3.79 13.51 -2.42
C ASP A 155 2.43 14.04 -2.89
N SER A 156 1.37 13.51 -2.28
CA SER A 156 0.02 13.76 -2.75
C SER A 156 -0.92 14.05 -1.59
N VAL A 157 -1.89 14.93 -1.81
CA VAL A 157 -2.98 15.23 -0.87
C VAL A 157 -4.31 15.05 -1.55
N THR A 158 -5.28 14.45 -0.85
CA THR A 158 -6.66 14.37 -1.32
C THR A 158 -7.65 14.54 -0.16
N ARG A 159 -8.88 14.94 -0.47
CA ARG A 159 -9.99 14.91 0.49
C ARG A 159 -10.52 13.48 0.56
N LEU A 160 -10.60 12.95 1.77
CA LEU A 160 -10.96 11.57 2.03
C LEU A 160 -12.43 11.42 2.45
N ALA A 161 -12.91 12.28 3.37
CA ALA A 161 -14.27 12.23 3.91
C ALA A 161 -14.81 13.63 4.25
N ASN A 162 -16.13 13.76 4.40
CA ASN A 162 -16.77 15.01 4.83
C ASN A 162 -16.57 15.28 6.31
N ASP A 163 -16.37 14.25 7.13
CA ASP A 163 -15.97 14.34 8.52
C ASP A 163 -15.31 13.05 9.04
N VAL A 164 -14.91 13.04 10.31
CA VAL A 164 -14.28 11.89 10.97
C VAL A 164 -15.23 10.70 11.10
N ARG A 165 -16.56 10.91 11.17
CA ARG A 165 -17.51 9.80 11.28
C ARG A 165 -17.61 9.04 9.96
N GLU A 166 -17.71 9.78 8.85
CA GLU A 166 -17.71 9.19 7.52
C GLU A 166 -16.39 8.47 7.24
N LEU A 167 -15.25 9.03 7.63
CA LEU A 167 -13.96 8.33 7.56
C LEU A 167 -14.03 6.94 8.23
N PHE A 168 -14.54 6.86 9.45
CA PHE A 168 -14.63 5.57 10.16
C PHE A 168 -15.58 4.59 9.47
N ARG A 169 -16.67 5.07 8.86
CA ARG A 169 -17.56 4.21 8.07
C ARG A 169 -16.91 3.67 6.79
N MET A 170 -15.90 4.36 6.27
CA MET A 170 -15.11 3.89 5.11
C MET A 170 -14.13 2.77 5.47
N LEU A 171 -13.81 2.57 6.76
CA LEU A 171 -12.94 1.47 7.20
C LEU A 171 -13.63 0.13 6.95
N VAL A 172 -12.89 -0.81 6.38
CA VAL A 172 -13.41 -2.12 5.96
C VAL A 172 -12.34 -3.20 6.18
N LEU A 173 -12.72 -4.45 5.99
CA LEU A 173 -11.79 -5.58 5.88
C LEU A 173 -11.94 -6.19 4.48
N GLU A 174 -10.90 -6.06 3.66
CA GLU A 174 -10.87 -6.58 2.28
C GLU A 174 -10.70 -8.09 2.23
N GLU A 175 -10.09 -8.66 3.27
CA GLU A 175 -9.96 -10.10 3.49
C GLU A 175 -10.66 -10.50 4.80
N ASP A 176 -11.11 -11.74 4.89
CA ASP A 176 -11.71 -12.26 6.12
C ASP A 176 -10.60 -12.68 7.10
N PRO A 177 -10.39 -11.95 8.22
CA PRO A 177 -9.35 -12.32 9.17
C PRO A 177 -9.63 -13.65 9.87
N PHE A 178 -10.91 -14.07 9.97
CA PHE A 178 -11.30 -15.34 10.62
C PHE A 178 -10.95 -16.57 9.78
N GLU A 179 -10.74 -16.40 8.47
CA GLU A 179 -10.34 -17.47 7.55
C GLU A 179 -8.88 -17.34 7.07
N SER A 180 -8.18 -16.28 7.47
CA SER A 180 -6.82 -15.98 7.02
C SER A 180 -5.76 -16.85 7.71
N ASP A 181 -4.57 -16.94 7.11
CA ASP A 181 -3.41 -17.63 7.67
C ASP A 181 -2.58 -16.75 8.65
N GLY A 182 -3.19 -15.68 9.18
CA GLY A 182 -2.56 -14.76 10.12
C GLY A 182 -1.87 -13.55 9.49
N ASN A 183 -1.92 -13.38 8.17
CA ASN A 183 -1.30 -12.24 7.48
C ASN A 183 -2.29 -11.14 7.04
N ALA A 184 -3.58 -11.30 7.32
CA ALA A 184 -4.60 -10.34 6.91
C ALA A 184 -4.71 -9.15 7.87
N THR A 185 -5.17 -8.01 7.35
CA THR A 185 -5.64 -6.90 8.18
C THR A 185 -6.77 -7.38 9.11
N GLY A 186 -6.78 -6.95 10.38
CA GLY A 186 -7.80 -7.36 11.35
C GLY A 186 -7.41 -8.56 12.24
N VAL A 187 -6.26 -9.20 12.03
CA VAL A 187 -5.77 -10.30 12.90
C VAL A 187 -5.59 -9.83 14.35
N GLU A 188 -5.03 -8.64 14.57
CA GLU A 188 -4.87 -8.04 15.91
C GLU A 188 -6.22 -7.80 16.61
N MET A 189 -7.31 -7.61 15.85
CA MET A 189 -8.64 -7.53 16.44
C MET A 189 -9.05 -8.88 17.00
N LEU A 190 -8.75 -9.99 16.31
CA LEU A 190 -9.10 -11.32 16.78
C LEU A 190 -8.34 -11.66 18.06
N GLU A 191 -7.05 -11.31 18.13
CA GLU A 191 -6.23 -11.45 19.34
C GLU A 191 -6.86 -10.67 20.51
N ALA A 192 -7.23 -9.41 20.30
CA ALA A 192 -7.90 -8.60 21.33
C ALA A 192 -9.28 -9.16 21.75
N LEU A 193 -9.99 -9.82 20.83
CA LEU A 193 -11.27 -10.49 21.13
C LEU A 193 -11.09 -11.77 21.94
N ASP A 194 -10.03 -12.52 21.69
CA ASP A 194 -9.66 -13.71 22.45
C ASP A 194 -9.25 -13.32 23.88
N GLU A 195 -8.38 -12.32 24.03
CA GLU A 195 -8.02 -11.77 25.34
C GLU A 195 -9.24 -11.26 26.13
N LEU A 196 -10.17 -10.57 25.44
CA LEU A 196 -11.43 -10.14 26.07
C LEU A 196 -12.29 -11.33 26.52
N ALA A 197 -12.31 -12.43 25.77
CA ALA A 197 -13.06 -13.63 26.11
C ALA A 197 -12.51 -14.35 27.35
N GLU A 198 -11.21 -14.23 27.62
CA GLU A 198 -10.55 -14.79 28.81
C GLU A 198 -10.98 -14.11 30.12
N LEU A 199 -11.53 -12.89 30.06
CA LEU A 199 -12.04 -12.14 31.23
C LEU A 199 -13.38 -12.67 31.79
N GLY A 200 -13.76 -13.91 31.47
CA GLY A 200 -14.93 -14.59 32.02
C GLY A 200 -16.19 -14.49 31.16
N THR A 201 -17.36 -14.76 31.74
CA THR A 201 -18.64 -14.87 31.00
C THR A 201 -19.08 -13.57 30.34
N ALA A 202 -18.91 -12.45 31.04
CA ALA A 202 -19.20 -11.12 30.50
C ALA A 202 -18.22 -10.76 29.36
N GLY A 203 -16.94 -11.12 29.52
CA GLY A 203 -15.91 -10.99 28.50
C GLY A 203 -16.27 -11.74 27.21
N ARG A 204 -16.63 -13.03 27.31
CA ARG A 204 -17.11 -13.84 26.17
C ARG A 204 -18.31 -13.22 25.46
N THR A 205 -19.31 -12.78 26.21
CA THR A 205 -20.51 -12.15 25.62
C THR A 205 -20.16 -10.85 24.87
N ALA A 206 -19.23 -10.06 25.41
CA ALA A 206 -18.76 -8.85 24.76
C ALA A 206 -17.94 -9.17 23.51
N SER A 207 -17.03 -10.15 23.59
CA SER A 207 -16.23 -10.64 22.48
C SER A 207 -17.10 -11.11 21.31
N GLU A 208 -18.14 -11.92 21.58
CA GLU A 208 -19.09 -12.37 20.54
C GLU A 208 -19.79 -11.20 19.83
N LYS A 209 -20.23 -10.18 20.58
CA LYS A 209 -20.87 -8.98 20.01
C LYS A 209 -19.90 -8.16 19.16
N LEU A 210 -18.68 -7.96 19.64
CA LEU A 210 -17.67 -7.24 18.86
C LEU A 210 -17.24 -8.03 17.62
N ALA A 211 -17.17 -9.36 17.71
CA ALA A 211 -16.90 -10.22 16.57
C ALA A 211 -17.99 -10.11 15.49
N GLN A 212 -19.24 -9.79 15.86
CA GLN A 212 -20.29 -9.46 14.88
C GLN A 212 -20.03 -8.13 14.17
N LEU A 213 -19.52 -7.11 14.89
CA LEU A 213 -19.12 -5.83 14.28
C LEU A 213 -17.93 -6.01 13.32
N VAL A 214 -16.94 -6.81 13.71
CA VAL A 214 -15.79 -7.14 12.84
C VAL A 214 -16.30 -7.83 11.58
N ARG A 215 -17.16 -8.87 11.70
CA ARG A 215 -17.75 -9.56 10.53
C ARG A 215 -18.56 -8.63 9.64
N ALA A 216 -19.31 -7.70 10.21
CA ALA A 216 -20.07 -6.71 9.46
C ALA A 216 -19.19 -5.71 8.68
N SER A 217 -17.90 -5.62 9.02
CA SER A 217 -16.92 -4.78 8.33
C SER A 217 -16.23 -5.50 7.15
N ILE A 218 -16.43 -6.82 7.00
CA ILE A 218 -15.82 -7.63 5.94
C ILE A 218 -16.55 -7.43 4.61
N LEU A 219 -15.78 -7.20 3.55
CA LEU A 219 -16.29 -7.05 2.19
C LEU A 219 -16.51 -8.41 1.54
N ASP A 220 -17.76 -8.89 1.58
CA ASP A 220 -18.15 -10.18 1.01
C ASP A 220 -18.43 -10.10 -0.50
N TRP A 221 -17.35 -10.10 -1.28
CA TRP A 221 -17.44 -10.20 -2.74
C TRP A 221 -17.97 -11.56 -3.22
N ARG A 222 -17.85 -12.63 -2.42
CA ARG A 222 -18.31 -13.98 -2.79
C ARG A 222 -19.83 -14.04 -2.85
N ALA A 223 -20.50 -13.45 -1.86
CA ALA A 223 -21.96 -13.32 -1.88
C ALA A 223 -22.43 -12.51 -3.10
N ALA A 224 -21.77 -11.40 -3.42
CA ALA A 224 -22.11 -10.58 -4.59
C ALA A 224 -21.89 -11.32 -5.93
N VAL A 225 -20.91 -12.22 -6.01
CA VAL A 225 -20.71 -13.11 -7.17
C VAL A 225 -21.76 -14.24 -7.21
N ALA A 226 -22.24 -14.69 -6.05
CA ALA A 226 -23.28 -15.72 -5.95
C ALA A 226 -24.67 -15.21 -6.33
N ASP A 227 -25.02 -13.99 -5.92
CA ASP A 227 -26.32 -13.37 -6.21
C ASP A 227 -26.37 -12.57 -7.52
N GLY A 228 -25.21 -12.38 -8.17
CA GLY A 228 -25.08 -11.68 -9.45
C GLY A 228 -25.03 -10.16 -9.35
N SER A 229 -24.99 -9.58 -8.15
CA SER A 229 -24.96 -8.13 -7.92
C SER A 229 -23.56 -7.51 -8.03
N ILE A 230 -22.53 -8.31 -8.31
CA ILE A 230 -21.13 -7.86 -8.32
C ILE A 230 -20.86 -6.70 -9.30
N GLU A 231 -21.55 -6.65 -10.45
CA GLU A 231 -21.35 -5.59 -11.46
C GLU A 231 -21.70 -4.20 -10.90
N GLU A 232 -22.73 -4.11 -10.05
CA GLU A 232 -23.21 -2.84 -9.48
C GLU A 232 -22.41 -2.42 -8.23
N ARG A 233 -21.44 -3.23 -7.79
CA ARG A 233 -20.67 -3.03 -6.55
C ARG A 233 -19.17 -2.88 -6.84
N PRO A 234 -18.69 -1.67 -7.21
CA PRO A 234 -17.32 -1.46 -7.69
C PRO A 234 -16.23 -1.98 -6.77
N LEU A 235 -16.34 -1.74 -5.47
CA LEU A 235 -15.31 -2.17 -4.51
C LEU A 235 -15.23 -3.70 -4.42
N LEU A 236 -16.37 -4.38 -4.30
CA LEU A 236 -16.42 -5.84 -4.27
C LEU A 236 -15.93 -6.46 -5.58
N ARG A 237 -16.29 -5.85 -6.72
CA ARG A 237 -15.82 -6.28 -8.04
C ARG A 237 -14.31 -6.20 -8.15
N ARG A 238 -13.70 -5.08 -7.74
CA ARG A 238 -12.24 -4.93 -7.72
C ARG A 238 -11.56 -5.98 -6.85
N LEU A 239 -12.11 -6.26 -5.66
CA LEU A 239 -11.58 -7.30 -4.78
C LEU A 239 -11.66 -8.69 -5.41
N ALA A 240 -12.76 -9.03 -6.07
CA ALA A 240 -12.91 -10.31 -6.75
C ALA A 240 -11.92 -10.46 -7.92
N LEU A 241 -11.72 -9.40 -8.72
CA LEU A 241 -10.74 -9.37 -9.81
C LEU A 241 -9.30 -9.44 -9.29
N GLU A 242 -8.97 -8.70 -8.23
CA GLU A 242 -7.67 -8.75 -7.57
C GLU A 242 -7.39 -10.14 -7.01
N ARG A 243 -8.39 -10.79 -6.41
CA ARG A 243 -8.30 -12.17 -5.95
C ARG A 243 -8.02 -13.12 -7.11
N ALA A 244 -8.81 -13.05 -8.18
CA ALA A 244 -8.62 -13.90 -9.36
C ALA A 244 -7.21 -13.75 -9.96
N ALA A 245 -6.74 -12.50 -10.08
CA ALA A 245 -5.41 -12.17 -10.56
C ALA A 245 -4.31 -12.71 -9.64
N ARG A 246 -4.43 -12.56 -8.33
CA ARG A 246 -3.40 -13.00 -7.37
C ARG A 246 -3.31 -14.52 -7.23
N THR A 247 -4.41 -15.25 -7.37
CA THR A 247 -4.45 -16.71 -7.20
C THR A 247 -4.44 -17.51 -8.50
N ASP A 248 -4.22 -16.86 -9.64
CA ASP A 248 -4.25 -17.50 -10.97
C ASP A 248 -5.57 -18.26 -11.25
N ASP A 249 -6.69 -17.72 -10.74
CA ASP A 249 -8.01 -18.33 -10.80
C ASP A 249 -8.77 -17.90 -12.07
N VAL A 250 -8.59 -18.69 -13.13
CA VAL A 250 -9.25 -18.49 -14.42
C VAL A 250 -10.76 -18.74 -14.35
N GLU A 251 -11.23 -19.61 -13.45
CA GLU A 251 -12.66 -19.91 -13.30
C GLU A 251 -13.40 -18.73 -12.71
N LEU A 252 -12.86 -18.13 -11.64
CA LEU A 252 -13.39 -16.90 -11.06
C LEU A 252 -13.36 -15.75 -12.06
N LEU A 253 -12.25 -15.56 -12.79
CA LEU A 253 -12.15 -14.52 -13.82
C LEU A 253 -13.22 -14.69 -14.90
N THR A 254 -13.43 -15.93 -15.38
CA THR A 254 -14.45 -16.25 -16.40
C THR A 254 -15.86 -16.03 -15.87
N ARG A 255 -16.10 -16.33 -14.60
CA ARG A 255 -17.38 -16.05 -13.94
C ARG A 255 -17.63 -14.56 -13.78
N LEU A 256 -16.62 -13.77 -13.45
CA LEU A 256 -16.75 -12.31 -13.37
C LEU A 256 -17.07 -11.72 -14.74
N ASP A 257 -16.41 -12.19 -15.80
CA ASP A 257 -16.69 -11.81 -17.20
C ASP A 257 -18.15 -12.11 -17.59
N SER A 258 -18.67 -13.30 -17.26
CA SER A 258 -20.04 -13.67 -17.57
C SER A 258 -21.11 -12.89 -16.78
N LEU A 259 -20.71 -12.28 -15.66
CA LEU A 259 -21.53 -11.36 -14.87
C LEU A 259 -21.41 -9.90 -15.33
N GLY A 260 -20.77 -9.63 -16.48
CA GLY A 260 -20.66 -8.28 -17.05
C GLY A 260 -19.52 -7.43 -16.49
N CYS A 261 -18.66 -7.99 -15.62
CA CYS A 261 -17.54 -7.24 -15.06
C CYS A 261 -16.51 -6.86 -16.14
N ASN A 262 -16.09 -5.59 -16.14
CA ASN A 262 -15.00 -5.14 -16.99
C ASN A 262 -13.65 -5.68 -16.48
N LEU A 263 -13.10 -6.69 -17.18
CA LEU A 263 -11.79 -7.28 -16.86
C LEU A 263 -10.59 -6.35 -17.08
N PHE A 264 -10.79 -5.18 -17.66
CA PHE A 264 -9.75 -4.19 -17.94
C PHE A 264 -9.84 -2.97 -17.02
N GLU A 265 -10.65 -3.03 -15.96
CA GLU A 265 -10.69 -1.95 -15.00
C GLU A 265 -9.40 -1.85 -14.17
N LYS A 266 -9.08 -0.63 -13.71
CA LYS A 266 -8.00 -0.40 -12.76
C LYS A 266 -8.41 -0.90 -11.38
N LEU A 267 -7.49 -1.60 -10.70
CA LEU A 267 -7.73 -2.19 -9.39
C LEU A 267 -7.07 -1.39 -8.27
N ARG A 268 -5.75 -1.20 -8.36
CA ARG A 268 -4.92 -0.45 -7.41
C ARG A 268 -3.87 0.37 -8.16
N GLY A 269 -3.61 1.56 -7.64
CA GLY A 269 -2.86 2.59 -8.32
C GLY A 269 -3.39 2.86 -9.72
N ASN A 270 -2.52 2.74 -10.71
CA ASN A 270 -2.87 2.85 -12.13
C ASN A 270 -2.95 1.50 -12.87
N ALA A 271 -2.80 0.40 -12.14
CA ALA A 271 -2.67 -0.94 -12.70
C ALA A 271 -4.01 -1.66 -12.82
N GLY A 272 -4.17 -2.40 -13.92
CA GLY A 272 -5.33 -3.27 -14.15
C GLY A 272 -5.09 -4.70 -13.69
N VAL A 273 -6.04 -5.56 -14.05
CA VAL A 273 -6.04 -6.99 -13.68
C VAL A 273 -4.81 -7.72 -14.26
N LEU A 274 -4.37 -7.35 -15.47
CA LEU A 274 -3.19 -7.97 -16.11
C LEU A 274 -1.91 -7.68 -15.34
N GLU A 275 -1.67 -6.43 -14.95
CA GLU A 275 -0.49 -6.05 -14.17
C GLU A 275 -0.46 -6.75 -12.81
N HIS A 276 -1.60 -6.88 -12.14
CA HIS A 276 -1.70 -7.62 -10.88
C HIS A 276 -1.41 -9.11 -11.05
N ALA A 277 -1.95 -9.73 -12.11
CA ALA A 277 -1.68 -11.14 -12.40
C ALA A 277 -0.20 -11.38 -12.69
N LEU A 278 0.43 -10.51 -13.48
CA LEU A 278 1.86 -10.61 -13.77
C LEU A 278 2.74 -10.40 -12.54
N ALA A 279 2.39 -9.42 -11.68
CA ALA A 279 3.11 -9.20 -10.42
C ALA A 279 3.05 -10.44 -9.51
N ALA A 280 1.89 -11.08 -9.43
CA ALA A 280 1.65 -12.30 -8.66
C ALA A 280 2.14 -13.60 -9.34
N ARG A 281 2.74 -13.52 -10.55
CA ARG A 281 3.14 -14.69 -11.36
C ARG A 281 1.98 -15.60 -11.78
N ALA A 282 0.76 -15.07 -11.82
CA ALA A 282 -0.45 -15.75 -12.27
C ALA A 282 -0.54 -15.76 -13.81
N LEU A 283 0.27 -16.63 -14.43
CA LEU A 283 0.47 -16.64 -15.88
C LEU A 283 -0.74 -17.16 -16.66
N LYS A 284 -1.63 -17.99 -16.07
CA LYS A 284 -2.83 -18.47 -16.77
C LYS A 284 -3.83 -17.34 -16.91
N VAL A 285 -4.10 -16.61 -15.82
CA VAL A 285 -4.96 -15.42 -15.85
C VAL A 285 -4.38 -14.36 -16.79
N ALA A 286 -3.07 -14.10 -16.72
CA ALA A 286 -2.43 -13.15 -17.63
C ALA A 286 -2.63 -13.53 -19.11
N ARG A 287 -2.46 -14.82 -19.46
CA ARG A 287 -2.69 -15.29 -20.83
C ARG A 287 -4.13 -15.08 -21.28
N VAL A 288 -5.09 -15.44 -20.42
CA VAL A 288 -6.52 -15.29 -20.69
C VAL A 288 -6.91 -13.82 -20.90
N LEU A 289 -6.34 -12.90 -20.13
CA LEU A 289 -6.55 -11.46 -20.30
C LEU A 289 -5.96 -10.94 -21.62
N LEU A 290 -4.76 -11.40 -21.98
CA LEU A 290 -4.15 -11.07 -23.27
C LEU A 290 -4.98 -11.60 -24.44
N ASP A 291 -5.47 -12.84 -24.37
CA ASP A 291 -6.32 -13.41 -25.43
C ASP A 291 -7.62 -12.61 -25.61
N ARG A 292 -8.14 -12.01 -24.53
CA ARG A 292 -9.28 -11.08 -24.55
C ARG A 292 -8.94 -9.65 -24.98
N GLY A 293 -7.68 -9.35 -25.28
CA GLY A 293 -7.27 -8.04 -25.80
C GLY A 293 -6.87 -7.02 -24.74
N ALA A 294 -6.47 -7.46 -23.53
CA ALA A 294 -5.98 -6.55 -22.50
C ALA A 294 -4.82 -5.67 -23.02
N PRO A 295 -4.79 -4.36 -22.70
CA PRO A 295 -3.68 -3.48 -23.05
C PRO A 295 -2.41 -3.91 -22.32
N ALA A 296 -1.27 -3.91 -23.01
CA ALA A 296 0.00 -4.39 -22.46
C ALA A 296 1.00 -3.28 -22.10
N VAL A 297 0.63 -2.00 -22.26
CA VAL A 297 1.56 -0.86 -22.15
C VAL A 297 2.37 -0.88 -20.86
N GLY A 298 1.71 -1.11 -19.71
CA GLY A 298 2.36 -1.18 -18.40
C GLY A 298 2.85 -2.57 -17.99
N ALA A 299 2.46 -3.63 -18.70
CA ALA A 299 2.58 -5.02 -18.26
C ALA A 299 4.00 -5.42 -17.81
N LEU A 300 5.03 -5.00 -18.55
CA LEU A 300 6.42 -5.37 -18.26
C LEU A 300 6.99 -4.66 -17.03
N ARG A 301 6.49 -3.46 -16.68
CA ARG A 301 6.87 -2.78 -15.42
C ARG A 301 6.50 -3.60 -14.19
N HIS A 302 5.40 -4.35 -14.28
CA HIS A 302 4.85 -5.16 -13.19
C HIS A 302 5.19 -6.65 -13.30
N GLY A 303 5.62 -7.12 -14.48
CA GLY A 303 5.72 -8.55 -14.79
C GLY A 303 7.09 -9.07 -15.17
N ALA A 304 8.10 -8.21 -15.37
CA ALA A 304 9.40 -8.65 -15.90
C ALA A 304 10.10 -9.73 -15.07
N HIS A 305 9.85 -9.77 -13.75
CA HIS A 305 10.38 -10.81 -12.85
C HIS A 305 9.65 -12.16 -12.92
N ALA A 306 8.61 -12.27 -13.73
CA ALA A 306 7.72 -13.43 -13.79
C ALA A 306 7.60 -14.06 -15.17
N VAL A 307 7.86 -13.28 -16.24
CA VAL A 307 7.60 -13.70 -17.62
C VAL A 307 8.79 -14.41 -18.26
N ASP A 308 8.47 -15.42 -19.06
CA ASP A 308 9.43 -16.08 -19.95
C ASP A 308 9.71 -15.23 -21.22
N PRO A 309 10.72 -15.61 -22.03
CA PRO A 309 11.06 -14.88 -23.25
C PRO A 309 9.95 -14.86 -24.30
N GLU A 310 9.05 -15.85 -24.33
CA GLU A 310 7.97 -15.91 -25.31
C GLU A 310 6.87 -14.91 -24.95
N LEU A 311 6.42 -14.93 -23.70
CA LEU A 311 5.45 -13.99 -23.16
C LEU A 311 5.99 -12.55 -23.20
N ALA A 312 7.27 -12.33 -22.91
CA ALA A 312 7.88 -11.01 -23.06
C ALA A 312 7.80 -10.48 -24.50
N ARG A 313 8.10 -11.31 -25.50
CA ARG A 313 7.95 -10.91 -26.92
C ARG A 313 6.50 -10.59 -27.27
N GLU A 314 5.55 -11.36 -26.74
CA GLU A 314 4.13 -11.11 -26.98
C GLU A 314 3.66 -9.79 -26.36
N LEU A 315 4.08 -9.49 -25.14
CA LEU A 315 3.80 -8.21 -24.48
C LEU A 315 4.40 -7.04 -25.27
N LEU A 316 5.64 -7.17 -25.77
CA LEU A 316 6.28 -6.16 -26.61
C LEU A 316 5.52 -5.92 -27.93
N LYS A 317 5.09 -6.97 -28.61
CA LYS A 317 4.26 -6.86 -29.83
C LYS A 317 2.94 -6.11 -29.57
N ARG A 318 2.42 -6.20 -28.34
CA ARG A 318 1.21 -5.52 -27.89
C ARG A 318 1.47 -4.11 -27.33
N GLY A 319 2.68 -3.59 -27.48
CA GLY A 319 3.04 -2.22 -27.12
C GLY A 319 3.49 -2.04 -25.66
N ALA A 320 3.89 -3.12 -24.97
CA ALA A 320 4.51 -2.98 -23.65
C ALA A 320 5.79 -2.14 -23.74
N THR A 321 5.94 -1.17 -22.83
CA THR A 321 7.13 -0.33 -22.77
C THR A 321 8.25 -0.98 -21.97
N VAL A 322 9.48 -0.74 -22.39
CA VAL A 322 10.68 -1.21 -21.69
C VAL A 322 11.55 -0.03 -21.29
N ASP A 323 12.09 -0.10 -20.08
CA ASP A 323 13.17 0.75 -19.61
C ASP A 323 14.24 -0.11 -18.91
N GLU A 324 15.26 0.56 -18.38
CA GLU A 324 16.35 -0.10 -17.64
C GLU A 324 15.84 -0.83 -16.39
N GLY A 325 14.85 -0.27 -15.70
CA GLY A 325 14.25 -0.86 -14.51
C GLY A 325 13.58 -2.19 -14.80
N VAL A 326 12.83 -2.28 -15.91
CA VAL A 326 12.20 -3.51 -16.41
C VAL A 326 13.25 -4.60 -16.67
N ILE A 327 14.36 -4.26 -17.34
CA ILE A 327 15.45 -5.21 -17.63
C ILE A 327 16.12 -5.68 -16.34
N MET A 328 16.40 -4.75 -15.42
CA MET A 328 17.01 -5.07 -14.13
C MET A 328 16.09 -5.94 -13.26
N ALA A 329 14.77 -5.74 -13.31
CA ALA A 329 13.80 -6.60 -12.62
C ALA A 329 13.87 -8.04 -13.12
N ALA A 330 13.93 -8.27 -14.44
CA ALA A 330 14.13 -9.60 -15.01
C ALA A 330 15.48 -10.23 -14.59
N LEU A 331 16.57 -9.47 -14.62
CA LEU A 331 17.89 -9.93 -14.20
C LEU A 331 17.96 -10.29 -12.71
N ASN A 332 17.35 -9.46 -11.86
CA ASN A 332 17.29 -9.72 -10.42
C ASN A 332 16.48 -10.98 -10.10
N ALA A 333 15.44 -11.28 -10.90
CA ALA A 333 14.69 -12.53 -10.82
C ALA A 333 15.42 -13.74 -11.43
N GLY A 334 16.55 -13.51 -12.12
CA GLY A 334 17.35 -14.55 -12.76
C GLY A 334 16.93 -14.91 -14.19
N HIS A 335 16.05 -14.13 -14.81
CA HIS A 335 15.54 -14.37 -16.15
C HIS A 335 16.43 -13.71 -17.21
N VAL A 336 17.64 -14.25 -17.40
CA VAL A 336 18.64 -13.69 -18.34
C VAL A 336 18.12 -13.67 -19.79
N ASP A 337 17.50 -14.74 -20.27
CA ASP A 337 16.98 -14.79 -21.64
C ASP A 337 15.83 -13.79 -21.85
N THR A 338 14.99 -13.58 -20.83
CA THR A 338 13.95 -12.54 -20.85
C THR A 338 14.59 -11.16 -20.91
N ALA A 339 15.59 -10.90 -20.07
CA ALA A 339 16.32 -9.62 -20.08
C ALA A 339 16.97 -9.33 -21.44
N LEU A 340 17.47 -10.34 -22.14
CA LEU A 340 18.04 -10.17 -23.48
C LEU A 340 16.98 -9.82 -24.54
N VAL A 341 15.79 -10.43 -24.47
CA VAL A 341 14.64 -10.03 -25.32
C VAL A 341 14.28 -8.56 -25.08
N LEU A 342 14.27 -8.13 -23.81
CA LEU A 342 13.92 -6.76 -23.43
C LEU A 342 14.98 -5.75 -23.89
N VAL A 343 16.26 -6.09 -23.77
CA VAL A 343 17.37 -5.26 -24.29
C VAL A 343 17.30 -5.14 -25.81
N ASP A 344 17.05 -6.23 -26.52
CA ASP A 344 16.94 -6.21 -27.98
C ASP A 344 15.82 -5.26 -28.45
N ALA A 345 14.71 -5.21 -27.71
CA ALA A 345 13.60 -4.28 -27.96
C ALA A 345 13.97 -2.80 -27.76
N LEU A 346 14.96 -2.46 -26.93
CA LEU A 346 15.50 -1.10 -26.82
C LEU A 346 16.40 -0.71 -28.01
N GLY A 347 16.79 -1.69 -28.83
CA GLY A 347 17.80 -1.55 -29.87
C GLY A 347 19.22 -1.49 -29.32
N HIS A 348 20.18 -1.89 -30.15
CA HIS A 348 21.62 -1.85 -29.84
C HIS A 348 22.11 -0.39 -29.83
N THR A 349 21.86 0.29 -28.72
CA THR A 349 22.15 1.70 -28.49
C THR A 349 23.29 1.84 -27.47
N PRO A 350 23.92 3.02 -27.34
CA PRO A 350 24.86 3.26 -26.23
C PRO A 350 24.27 2.92 -24.85
N ARG A 351 22.95 3.02 -24.72
CA ARG A 351 22.19 2.67 -23.52
C ARG A 351 22.23 1.16 -23.21
N SER A 352 22.03 0.29 -24.20
CA SER A 352 22.11 -1.16 -24.00
C SER A 352 23.54 -1.62 -23.69
N LEU A 353 24.55 -0.97 -24.28
CA LEU A 353 25.96 -1.22 -23.93
C LEU A 353 26.28 -0.75 -22.51
N GLY A 354 25.77 0.41 -22.09
CA GLY A 354 25.87 0.90 -20.72
C GLY A 354 25.31 -0.10 -19.69
N LEU A 355 24.17 -0.72 -19.99
CA LEU A 355 23.59 -1.78 -19.16
C LEU A 355 24.51 -3.01 -19.04
N ALA A 356 25.17 -3.43 -20.13
CA ALA A 356 26.12 -4.54 -20.09
C ALA A 356 27.32 -4.22 -19.18
N VAL A 357 27.85 -3.00 -19.25
CA VAL A 357 28.92 -2.52 -18.37
C VAL A 357 28.48 -2.50 -16.91
N CYS A 358 27.30 -1.93 -16.61
CA CYS A 358 26.74 -1.91 -15.26
C CYS A 358 26.51 -3.32 -14.70
N ALA A 359 25.95 -4.23 -15.49
CA ALA A 359 25.75 -5.62 -15.10
C ALA A 359 27.08 -6.32 -14.78
N ARG A 360 28.13 -6.10 -15.60
CA ARG A 360 29.47 -6.64 -15.35
C ARG A 360 30.09 -6.08 -14.07
N GLN A 361 29.95 -4.78 -13.82
CA GLN A 361 30.45 -4.17 -12.59
C GLN A 361 29.73 -4.75 -11.35
N ALA A 362 28.41 -4.85 -11.40
CA ALA A 362 27.64 -5.46 -10.33
C ALA A 362 28.00 -6.94 -10.11
N ALA A 363 28.33 -7.68 -11.18
CA ALA A 363 28.84 -9.06 -11.07
C ALA A 363 30.18 -9.12 -10.30
N LEU A 364 31.11 -8.21 -10.61
CA LEU A 364 32.39 -8.11 -9.91
C LEU A 364 32.20 -7.78 -8.42
N ASP A 365 31.30 -6.86 -8.09
CA ASP A 365 31.01 -6.46 -6.70
C ASP A 365 30.40 -7.64 -5.90
N LEU A 366 29.53 -8.42 -6.53
CA LEU A 366 28.95 -9.65 -5.95
C LEU A 366 30.02 -10.73 -5.73
N ASP A 367 30.93 -10.94 -6.68
CA ASP A 367 32.06 -11.87 -6.51
C ASP A 367 32.99 -11.45 -5.36
N GLN A 368 33.26 -10.15 -5.22
CA GLN A 368 34.04 -9.62 -4.10
C GLN A 368 33.32 -9.84 -2.77
N SER A 369 32.01 -9.61 -2.74
CA SER A 369 31.17 -9.85 -1.56
C SER A 369 31.17 -11.33 -1.17
N ALA A 370 31.02 -12.24 -2.14
CA ALA A 370 31.12 -13.68 -1.93
C ALA A 370 32.47 -14.09 -1.32
N LYS A 371 33.59 -13.58 -1.86
CA LYS A 371 34.94 -13.83 -1.31
C LYS A 371 35.08 -13.31 0.12
N ARG A 372 34.52 -12.14 0.42
CA ARG A 372 34.57 -11.56 1.76
C ARG A 372 33.75 -12.37 2.77
N ILE A 373 32.60 -12.91 2.36
CA ILE A 373 31.78 -13.81 3.17
C ILE A 373 32.52 -15.12 3.44
N GLU A 374 33.10 -15.74 2.41
CA GLU A 374 33.91 -16.96 2.54
C GLU A 374 35.13 -16.77 3.46
N ALA A 375 35.73 -15.58 3.43
CA ALA A 375 36.83 -15.20 4.31
C ALA A 375 36.39 -14.74 5.71
N GLY A 376 35.09 -14.69 6.01
CA GLY A 376 34.55 -14.24 7.31
C GLY A 376 34.68 -12.72 7.58
N THR A 377 34.97 -11.92 6.55
CA THR A 377 35.18 -10.45 6.66
C THR A 377 33.94 -9.63 6.29
N LEU A 378 32.85 -10.29 5.92
CA LEU A 378 31.53 -9.71 5.69
C LEU A 378 30.48 -10.66 6.26
N VAL A 379 29.64 -10.16 7.15
CA VAL A 379 28.49 -10.92 7.68
C VAL A 379 27.32 -10.72 6.73
N SER A 380 26.70 -11.82 6.30
CA SER A 380 25.55 -11.83 5.39
C SER A 380 24.58 -12.93 5.81
N ASN A 381 23.28 -12.65 5.70
CA ASN A 381 22.20 -13.63 5.85
C ASN A 381 22.00 -14.50 4.59
N VAL A 382 22.64 -14.13 3.47
CA VAL A 382 22.64 -14.88 2.21
C VAL A 382 23.98 -15.61 2.04
N PRO A 383 23.99 -16.91 1.68
CA PRO A 383 25.21 -17.68 1.43
C PRO A 383 26.05 -17.13 0.28
N SER A 384 27.39 -17.28 0.35
CA SER A 384 28.29 -16.83 -0.72
C SER A 384 28.00 -17.47 -2.09
N ALA A 385 27.47 -18.69 -2.11
CA ALA A 385 27.05 -19.40 -3.32
C ALA A 385 25.97 -18.64 -4.10
N ASP A 386 25.04 -17.97 -3.42
CA ASP A 386 23.95 -17.22 -4.06
C ASP A 386 24.49 -15.93 -4.70
N TYR A 387 25.43 -15.25 -4.05
CA TYR A 387 26.16 -14.12 -4.64
C TYR A 387 26.88 -14.53 -5.92
N ARG A 388 27.59 -15.67 -5.90
CA ARG A 388 28.28 -16.21 -7.08
C ARG A 388 27.28 -16.59 -8.18
N SER A 389 26.15 -17.21 -7.83
CA SER A 389 25.09 -17.54 -8.80
C SER A 389 24.54 -16.28 -9.46
N LYS A 390 24.30 -15.22 -8.68
CA LYS A 390 23.83 -13.93 -9.20
C LYS A 390 24.90 -13.26 -10.09
N ALA A 391 26.17 -13.27 -9.68
CA ALA A 391 27.29 -12.76 -10.47
C ALA A 391 27.40 -13.49 -11.83
N ALA A 392 27.31 -14.81 -11.84
CA ALA A 392 27.36 -15.62 -13.07
C ALA A 392 26.27 -15.24 -14.08
N ARG A 393 25.04 -15.00 -13.61
CA ARG A 393 23.92 -14.55 -14.47
C ARG A 393 24.17 -13.17 -15.07
N LEU A 394 24.70 -12.24 -14.28
CA LEU A 394 25.04 -10.89 -14.75
C LEU A 394 26.21 -10.91 -15.76
N TYR A 395 27.21 -11.76 -15.55
CA TYR A 395 28.24 -11.98 -16.57
C TYR A 395 27.67 -12.57 -17.85
N ASP A 396 26.80 -13.58 -17.77
CA ASP A 396 26.18 -14.17 -18.96
C ASP A 396 25.42 -13.11 -19.77
N PHE A 397 24.59 -12.33 -19.10
CA PHE A 397 23.89 -11.19 -19.70
C PHE A 397 24.87 -10.21 -20.36
N ALA A 398 25.83 -9.67 -19.60
CA ALA A 398 26.78 -8.67 -20.10
C ALA A 398 27.57 -9.20 -21.32
N ASN A 399 28.01 -10.45 -21.26
CA ASN A 399 28.76 -11.10 -22.33
C ASN A 399 27.95 -11.37 -23.60
N ARG A 400 26.62 -11.49 -23.48
CA ARG A 400 25.71 -11.70 -24.61
C ARG A 400 25.25 -10.39 -25.22
N VAL A 401 25.10 -9.33 -24.42
CA VAL A 401 24.81 -7.97 -24.90
C VAL A 401 26.03 -7.32 -25.53
N ASP A 402 27.20 -7.42 -24.89
CA ASP A 402 28.48 -6.92 -25.40
C ASP A 402 29.59 -7.98 -25.26
N PRO A 403 29.83 -8.77 -26.32
CA PRO A 403 30.89 -9.77 -26.32
C PRO A 403 32.30 -9.20 -26.14
N THR A 404 32.52 -7.90 -26.38
CA THR A 404 33.85 -7.28 -26.25
C THR A 404 34.31 -7.17 -24.81
N LEU A 405 33.36 -7.14 -23.86
CA LEU A 405 33.64 -7.15 -22.42
C LEU A 405 34.26 -8.47 -21.93
N ARG A 406 34.33 -9.52 -22.75
CA ARG A 406 35.05 -10.77 -22.41
C ARG A 406 36.57 -10.61 -22.41
N ARG A 407 37.09 -9.60 -23.11
CA ARG A 407 38.52 -9.27 -23.18
C ARG A 407 38.89 -8.38 -22.01
#